data_AF-A0A7S3AMU6-F1
#
_entry.id   AF-A0A7S3AMU6-F1
#
_cell.length_a   1.000
_cell.length_b   1.000
_cell.length_c   1.000
_cell.angle_alpha   90.00
_cell.angle_beta   90.00
_cell.angle_gamma   90.00
#
_symmetry.space_group_name_H-M   'P 1'
#
loop_
_entity.id
_entity.type
_entity.pdbx_description
1 polymer ?
#
loop_
_entity_poly.entity_id
_entity_poly.type
_entity_poly.pdbx_seq_one_letter_code
_entity_poly.pdbx_strand_id
1 'polypeptide(L)'
;AAGGHMEVLAALEVAGADMTEEGSEGKPPVQYLFERSLCQLRHDPAISAVVARSVSSSGLSPSIPDCRPRIVHLIPQGASHPGAGSAYIDDAVPVSVLDQLDKLFGTLPVAPRHKMGGLNDRSYVCDGDGWIRSHLMRAVKACTGAPLAGEAMAQMRFLCYNEAGGGLPPHVDLSRTDLNGRVTTHTFILYLTNNCIGGETVLLQRLTEGRALATVEPRRGRLLVFPHACPHLARLVVAEGLPKLLLRGEML
;
A
#
# COMPACT_ATOMS: atom_id res chain seq x y z
N ALA A 1 14.62 -1.17 -13.05
CA ALA A 1 14.63 -2.63 -13.31
C ALA A 1 15.99 -3.29 -13.02
N ALA A 2 17.11 -2.90 -13.66
CA ALA A 2 18.40 -3.59 -13.44
C ALA A 2 19.03 -3.41 -12.04
N GLY A 3 18.73 -2.32 -11.33
CA GLY A 3 19.33 -2.02 -10.01
C GLY A 3 18.89 -2.96 -8.88
N GLY A 4 17.59 -3.22 -8.74
CA GLY A 4 17.07 -4.01 -7.60
C GLY A 4 17.48 -5.48 -7.62
N HIS A 5 17.68 -6.07 -8.80
CA HIS A 5 18.16 -7.46 -8.89
C HIS A 5 19.64 -7.60 -8.51
N MET A 6 20.45 -6.58 -8.80
CA MET A 6 21.85 -6.55 -8.38
C MET A 6 21.99 -6.37 -6.87
N GLU A 7 21.11 -5.59 -6.24
CA GLU A 7 21.08 -5.43 -4.78
C GLU A 7 20.73 -6.74 -4.06
N VAL A 8 19.83 -7.55 -4.62
CA VAL A 8 19.49 -8.88 -4.06
C VAL A 8 20.67 -9.86 -4.21
N LEU A 9 21.39 -9.85 -5.34
CA LEU A 9 22.59 -10.68 -5.51
C LEU A 9 23.68 -10.29 -4.52
N ALA A 10 23.93 -8.99 -4.36
CA ALA A 10 24.91 -8.49 -3.40
C ALA A 10 24.54 -8.88 -1.95
N ALA A 11 23.25 -8.83 -1.59
CA ALA A 11 22.79 -9.25 -0.28
C ALA A 11 22.97 -10.76 -0.03
N LEU A 12 22.73 -11.60 -1.05
CA LEU A 12 22.94 -13.04 -0.96
C LEU A 12 24.43 -13.40 -0.84
N GLU A 13 25.29 -12.73 -1.60
CA GLU A 13 26.73 -12.91 -1.54
C GLU A 13 27.30 -12.50 -0.17
N VAL A 14 26.86 -11.36 0.37
CA VAL A 14 27.24 -10.92 1.73
C VAL A 14 26.77 -11.88 2.81
N ALA A 15 25.62 -12.54 2.61
CA ALA A 15 25.11 -13.56 3.52
C ALA A 15 25.85 -14.91 3.41
N GLY A 16 26.83 -15.03 2.50
CA GLY A 16 27.58 -16.26 2.27
C GLY A 16 26.76 -17.35 1.57
N ALA A 17 25.71 -16.97 0.84
CA ALA A 17 24.94 -17.91 0.04
C ALA A 17 25.79 -18.47 -1.10
N ASP A 18 25.64 -19.77 -1.38
CA ASP A 18 26.28 -20.39 -2.54
C ASP A 18 25.57 -19.94 -3.82
N MET A 19 26.26 -19.10 -4.60
CA MET A 19 25.72 -18.52 -5.84
C MET A 19 25.68 -19.52 -7.00
N THR A 20 26.19 -20.73 -6.79
CA THR A 20 26.24 -21.83 -7.76
C THR A 20 25.23 -22.93 -7.46
N GLU A 21 24.69 -22.98 -6.24
CA GLU A 21 23.70 -23.97 -5.83
C GLU A 21 22.33 -23.70 -6.49
N GLU A 22 21.72 -24.75 -7.03
CA GLU A 22 20.42 -24.62 -7.69
C GLU A 22 19.30 -24.45 -6.68
N GLY A 23 18.47 -23.42 -6.88
CA GLY A 23 17.25 -23.22 -6.09
C GLY A 23 16.13 -24.19 -6.46
N SER A 24 14.94 -23.97 -5.90
CA SER A 24 13.74 -24.80 -6.14
C SER A 24 13.27 -24.86 -7.60
N GLU A 25 13.74 -23.95 -8.46
CA GLU A 25 13.50 -23.97 -9.91
C GLU A 25 14.64 -24.65 -10.72
N GLY A 26 15.59 -25.32 -10.05
CA GLY A 26 16.71 -26.01 -10.70
C GLY A 26 17.70 -25.06 -11.38
N LYS A 27 17.85 -23.85 -10.84
CA LYS A 27 18.71 -22.79 -11.41
C LYS A 27 19.49 -22.07 -10.33
N PRO A 28 20.77 -21.73 -10.57
CA PRO A 28 21.52 -20.86 -9.69
C PRO A 28 20.93 -19.44 -9.64
N PRO A 29 21.08 -18.71 -8.51
CA PRO A 29 20.50 -17.37 -8.32
C PRO A 29 20.82 -16.37 -9.44
N VAL A 30 22.06 -16.39 -9.95
CA VAL A 30 22.50 -15.49 -11.02
C VAL A 30 21.77 -15.78 -12.34
N GLN A 31 21.62 -17.06 -12.68
CA GLN A 31 20.92 -17.47 -13.90
C GLN A 31 19.42 -17.17 -13.81
N TYR A 32 18.80 -17.46 -12.66
CA TYR A 32 17.40 -17.14 -12.40
C TYR A 32 17.10 -15.65 -12.61
N LEU A 33 17.95 -14.76 -12.08
CA LEU A 33 17.78 -13.32 -12.22
C LEU A 33 18.06 -12.81 -13.64
N PHE A 34 19.05 -13.38 -14.33
CA PHE A 34 19.34 -13.03 -15.72
C PHE A 34 18.15 -13.35 -16.64
N GLU A 35 17.57 -14.55 -16.50
CA GLU A 35 16.42 -14.97 -17.29
C GLU A 35 15.16 -14.14 -16.96
N ARG A 36 14.92 -13.83 -15.69
CA ARG A 36 13.80 -12.95 -15.28
C ARG A 36 13.97 -11.52 -15.82
N SER A 37 15.19 -10.99 -15.82
CA SER A 37 15.48 -9.65 -16.37
C SER A 37 15.30 -9.61 -17.89
N LEU A 38 15.68 -10.67 -18.60
CA LEU A 38 15.45 -10.80 -20.04
C LEU A 38 13.96 -10.97 -20.40
N CYS A 39 13.19 -11.71 -19.60
CA CYS A 39 11.74 -11.81 -19.78
C CYS A 39 11.03 -10.47 -19.57
N GLN A 40 11.51 -9.63 -18.64
CA GLN A 40 10.99 -8.27 -18.46
C GLN A 40 11.30 -7.37 -19.67
N LEU A 41 12.49 -7.50 -20.27
CA LEU A 41 12.86 -6.76 -21.49
C LEU A 41 12.08 -7.22 -22.73
N ARG A 42 11.66 -8.48 -22.80
CA ARG A 42 10.85 -9.02 -23.91
C ARG A 42 9.36 -8.66 -23.83
N HIS A 43 8.90 -8.01 -22.76
CA HIS A 43 7.50 -7.62 -22.57
C HIS A 43 7.31 -6.11 -22.41
N ASP A 44 8.25 -5.30 -22.89
CA ASP A 44 8.10 -3.84 -22.93
C ASP A 44 7.52 -3.35 -24.29
N PRO A 45 6.21 -3.05 -24.37
CA PRO A 45 5.61 -2.49 -25.58
C PRO A 45 6.11 -1.07 -25.91
N ALA A 46 6.83 -0.38 -25.01
CA ALA A 46 7.35 0.96 -25.26
C ALA A 46 8.53 0.98 -26.25
N ILE A 47 9.28 -0.12 -26.40
CA ILE A 47 10.45 -0.16 -27.30
C ILE A 47 10.05 -0.45 -28.76
N SER A 48 8.94 -1.16 -29.00
CA SER A 48 8.41 -1.33 -30.37
C SER A 48 7.70 -0.07 -30.90
N ALA A 49 7.16 0.79 -30.03
CA ALA A 49 6.35 1.93 -30.44
C ALA A 49 7.16 3.18 -30.85
N VAL A 50 8.40 3.33 -30.38
CA VAL A 50 9.24 4.51 -30.69
C VAL A 50 9.73 4.52 -32.15
N VAL A 51 9.69 3.37 -32.85
CA VAL A 51 10.11 3.24 -34.25
C VAL A 51 8.95 3.53 -35.23
N ALA A 52 7.70 3.56 -34.78
CA ALA A 52 6.52 3.83 -35.61
C ALA A 52 6.00 5.27 -35.41
N ARG A 53 6.69 6.19 -36.07
CA ARG A 53 6.38 7.61 -36.22
C ARG A 53 4.91 7.95 -36.53
N SER A 54 4.52 9.13 -36.03
CA SER A 54 3.79 10.19 -36.73
C SER A 54 2.43 9.88 -37.35
N VAL A 55 1.36 10.31 -36.66
CA VAL A 55 0.21 10.94 -37.34
C VAL A 55 -0.31 12.10 -36.50
N SER A 56 -0.21 13.29 -37.05
CA SER A 56 -0.86 14.51 -36.59
C SER A 56 -2.38 14.34 -36.64
N SER A 57 -3.09 14.62 -35.55
CA SER A 57 -4.42 15.22 -35.63
C SER A 57 -4.81 15.86 -34.29
N SER A 58 -5.02 17.18 -34.38
CA SER A 58 -5.68 18.02 -33.41
C SER A 58 -7.14 17.58 -33.25
N GLY A 59 -7.43 16.88 -32.16
CA GLY A 59 -8.79 16.59 -31.69
C GLY A 59 -8.90 17.04 -30.24
N LEU A 60 -9.90 17.86 -29.94
CA LEU A 60 -10.22 18.36 -28.60
C LEU A 60 -10.37 17.17 -27.64
N SER A 61 -9.34 16.95 -26.81
CA SER A 61 -9.40 15.96 -25.75
C SER A 61 -10.45 16.41 -24.72
N PRO A 62 -11.42 15.55 -24.35
CA PRO A 62 -12.32 15.87 -23.26
C PRO A 62 -11.47 16.13 -22.02
N SER A 63 -11.63 17.32 -21.43
CA SER A 63 -10.93 17.71 -20.21
C SER A 63 -11.24 16.68 -19.14
N ILE A 64 -10.28 15.82 -18.83
CA ILE A 64 -10.35 14.91 -17.69
C ILE A 64 -10.56 15.83 -16.48
N PRO A 65 -11.64 15.66 -15.69
CA PRO A 65 -11.86 16.48 -14.52
C PRO A 65 -10.61 16.42 -13.65
N ASP A 66 -10.09 17.60 -13.29
CA ASP A 66 -8.90 17.80 -12.47
C ASP A 66 -9.20 17.22 -11.07
N CYS A 67 -8.97 15.91 -10.91
CA CYS A 67 -9.20 15.17 -9.68
C CYS A 67 -8.13 15.59 -8.67
N ARG A 68 -8.38 16.71 -8.00
CA ARG A 68 -7.50 17.22 -6.95
C ARG A 68 -7.68 16.38 -5.68
N PRO A 69 -6.60 15.89 -5.06
CA PRO A 69 -6.68 15.19 -3.79
C PRO A 69 -7.40 16.05 -2.75
N ARG A 70 -8.37 15.46 -2.04
CA ARG A 70 -9.15 16.16 -1.00
C ARG A 70 -8.83 15.60 0.37
N ILE A 71 -8.19 16.41 1.21
CA ILE A 71 -7.90 16.07 2.61
C ILE A 71 -9.12 16.30 3.51
N VAL A 72 -9.34 15.38 4.45
CA VAL A 72 -10.30 15.49 5.54
C VAL A 72 -9.60 15.13 6.85
N HIS A 73 -9.54 16.10 7.77
CA HIS A 73 -9.02 15.88 9.11
C HIS A 73 -10.06 15.17 9.98
N LEU A 74 -9.66 14.05 10.59
CA LEU A 74 -10.51 13.22 11.42
C LEU A 74 -10.37 13.57 12.90
N ILE A 75 -9.13 13.79 13.35
CA ILE A 75 -8.82 14.22 14.71
C ILE A 75 -7.86 15.42 14.58
N PRO A 76 -8.23 16.60 15.10
CA PRO A 76 -7.40 17.80 14.98
C PRO A 76 -5.98 17.57 15.49
N GLN A 77 -4.98 18.16 14.83
CA GLN A 77 -3.56 18.00 15.20
C GLN A 77 -3.26 18.51 16.61
N GLY A 78 -3.95 19.56 17.06
CA GLY A 78 -3.81 20.10 18.43
C GLY A 78 -4.62 19.38 19.50
N ALA A 79 -5.32 18.29 19.18
CA ALA A 79 -6.13 17.58 20.16
C ALA A 79 -5.25 16.84 21.19
N SER A 80 -5.69 16.79 22.45
CA SER A 80 -5.08 15.94 23.49
C SER A 80 -5.56 14.49 23.31
N HIS A 81 -5.11 13.85 22.24
CA HIS A 81 -5.48 12.48 21.88
C HIS A 81 -4.31 11.78 21.17
N PRO A 82 -4.01 10.50 21.45
CA PRO A 82 -2.92 9.78 20.79
C PRO A 82 -3.10 9.61 19.27
N GLY A 83 -4.31 9.80 18.76
CA GLY A 83 -4.63 9.85 17.33
C GLY A 83 -4.70 11.26 16.73
N ALA A 84 -4.29 12.31 17.42
CA ALA A 84 -4.27 13.67 16.89
C ALA A 84 -3.46 13.73 15.58
N GLY A 85 -3.99 14.44 14.58
CA GLY A 85 -3.41 14.51 13.24
C GLY A 85 -3.92 13.44 12.26
N SER A 86 -4.75 12.50 12.71
CA SER A 86 -5.38 11.52 11.82
C SER A 86 -6.21 12.21 10.74
N ALA A 87 -6.06 11.76 9.50
CA ALA A 87 -6.75 12.32 8.34
C ALA A 87 -6.84 11.30 7.20
N TYR A 88 -7.73 11.52 6.25
CA TYR A 88 -7.71 10.82 4.97
C TYR A 88 -7.64 11.78 3.79
N ILE A 89 -7.17 11.27 2.66
CA ILE A 89 -7.10 11.96 1.38
C ILE A 89 -7.94 11.15 0.39
N ASP A 90 -9.02 11.72 -0.10
CA ASP A 90 -9.76 11.16 -1.25
C ASP A 90 -8.99 11.42 -2.54
N ASP A 91 -9.06 10.48 -3.47
CA ASP A 91 -8.38 10.54 -4.78
C ASP A 91 -6.87 10.78 -4.62
N ALA A 92 -6.28 10.10 -3.62
CA ALA A 92 -4.90 10.30 -3.20
C ALA A 92 -3.88 9.91 -4.28
N VAL A 93 -4.21 8.89 -5.09
CA VAL A 93 -3.36 8.42 -6.18
C VAL A 93 -4.17 8.31 -7.48
N PRO A 94 -3.54 8.50 -8.66
CA PRO A 94 -4.22 8.35 -9.94
C PRO A 94 -4.81 6.94 -10.13
N VAL A 95 -5.93 6.85 -10.87
CA VAL A 95 -6.59 5.56 -11.16
C VAL A 95 -5.63 4.55 -11.80
N SER A 96 -4.73 5.00 -12.69
CA SER A 96 -3.74 4.13 -13.32
C SER A 96 -2.78 3.46 -12.31
N VAL A 97 -2.49 4.14 -11.19
CA VAL A 97 -1.66 3.60 -10.10
C VAL A 97 -2.45 2.55 -9.33
N LEU A 98 -3.75 2.78 -9.10
CA LEU A 98 -4.64 1.79 -8.46
C LEU A 98 -4.75 0.52 -9.31
N ASP A 99 -4.87 0.67 -10.63
CA ASP A 99 -4.94 -0.47 -11.55
C ASP A 99 -3.62 -1.27 -11.58
N GLN A 100 -2.48 -0.58 -11.43
CA GLN A 100 -1.17 -1.25 -11.26
C GLN A 100 -1.09 -2.00 -9.93
N LEU A 101 -1.63 -1.44 -8.85
CA LEU A 101 -1.68 -2.10 -7.54
C LEU A 101 -2.57 -3.34 -7.56
N ASP A 102 -3.70 -3.32 -8.27
CA ASP A 102 -4.56 -4.50 -8.42
C ASP A 102 -3.87 -5.61 -9.21
N LYS A 103 -3.19 -5.26 -10.31
CA LYS A 103 -2.40 -6.20 -11.10
C LYS A 103 -1.29 -6.81 -10.25
N LEU A 104 -0.57 -5.98 -9.50
CA LEU A 104 0.46 -6.45 -8.58
C LEU A 104 -0.11 -7.42 -7.55
N PHE A 105 -1.22 -7.06 -6.88
CA PHE A 105 -1.89 -7.94 -5.93
C PHE A 105 -2.22 -9.32 -6.53
N GLY A 106 -2.74 -9.36 -7.76
CA GLY A 106 -3.06 -10.59 -8.47
C GLY A 106 -1.86 -11.51 -8.78
N THR A 107 -0.63 -10.99 -8.68
CA THR A 107 0.60 -11.77 -8.89
C THR A 107 1.27 -12.24 -7.60
N LEU A 108 0.89 -11.71 -6.44
CA LEU A 108 1.56 -11.99 -5.17
C LEU A 108 1.00 -13.27 -4.52
N PRO A 109 1.87 -14.11 -3.92
CA PRO A 109 1.40 -15.26 -3.17
C PRO A 109 0.64 -14.84 -1.92
N VAL A 110 -0.38 -15.62 -1.55
CA VAL A 110 -1.10 -15.46 -0.29
C VAL A 110 -0.33 -16.17 0.82
N ALA A 111 0.01 -15.43 1.87
CA ALA A 111 0.68 -15.97 3.03
C ALA A 111 -0.25 -16.88 3.86
N PRO A 112 0.26 -17.98 4.44
CA PRO A 112 -0.55 -18.85 5.28
C PRO A 112 -1.17 -18.14 6.48
N ARG A 113 -2.41 -18.49 6.82
CA ARG A 113 -3.11 -17.98 8.01
C ARG A 113 -2.56 -18.66 9.27
N HIS A 114 -1.49 -18.13 9.85
CA HIS A 114 -0.88 -18.72 11.07
C HIS A 114 -1.65 -18.44 12.37
N LYS A 115 -2.61 -17.51 12.37
CA LYS A 115 -3.45 -17.21 13.54
C LYS A 115 -4.87 -17.69 13.28
N MET A 116 -5.36 -18.62 14.12
CA MET A 116 -6.77 -19.02 14.13
C MET A 116 -7.63 -17.78 14.45
N GLY A 117 -8.36 -17.26 13.47
CA GLY A 117 -9.32 -16.16 13.66
C GLY A 117 -9.16 -14.94 12.75
N GLY A 118 -8.09 -14.83 11.96
CA GLY A 118 -8.00 -13.78 10.93
C GLY A 118 -8.71 -14.20 9.65
N LEU A 119 -9.93 -13.71 9.40
CA LEU A 119 -10.67 -13.92 8.13
C LEU A 119 -10.17 -12.98 7.02
N ASN A 120 -8.86 -12.76 6.97
CA ASN A 120 -8.23 -11.87 6.01
C ASN A 120 -7.01 -12.56 5.39
N ASP A 121 -6.94 -12.53 4.07
CA ASP A 121 -5.77 -12.96 3.31
C ASP A 121 -4.72 -11.86 3.32
N ARG A 122 -3.45 -12.26 3.24
CA ARG A 122 -2.31 -11.35 3.31
C ARG A 122 -1.33 -11.66 2.20
N SER A 123 -0.97 -10.65 1.43
CA SER A 123 0.12 -10.72 0.45
C SER A 123 1.12 -9.61 0.76
N TYR A 124 2.40 -9.94 0.83
CA TYR A 124 3.45 -8.99 1.20
C TYR A 124 4.15 -8.45 -0.03
N VAL A 125 4.52 -7.18 0.01
CA VAL A 125 5.24 -6.50 -1.07
C VAL A 125 6.35 -5.65 -0.50
N CYS A 126 7.48 -5.61 -1.20
CA CYS A 126 8.55 -4.65 -0.96
C CYS A 126 8.63 -3.70 -2.17
N ASP A 127 8.36 -2.41 -1.96
CA ASP A 127 8.44 -1.36 -2.99
C ASP A 127 9.90 -0.97 -3.28
N GLY A 128 10.66 -1.93 -3.84
CA GLY A 128 12.08 -1.78 -4.16
C GLY A 128 12.35 -0.65 -5.17
N ASP A 129 11.51 -0.54 -6.20
CA ASP A 129 11.59 0.54 -7.18
C ASP A 129 11.05 1.89 -6.66
N GLY A 130 10.40 1.91 -5.50
CA GLY A 130 9.97 3.14 -4.82
C GLY A 130 8.80 3.87 -5.48
N TRP A 131 8.10 3.26 -6.44
CA TRP A 131 7.02 3.93 -7.17
C TRP A 131 5.77 4.12 -6.30
N ILE A 132 5.44 3.15 -5.44
CA ILE A 132 4.30 3.26 -4.52
C ILE A 132 4.57 4.38 -3.51
N ARG A 133 5.73 4.35 -2.85
CA ARG A 133 6.17 5.38 -1.90
C ARG A 133 6.18 6.77 -2.52
N SER A 134 6.66 6.89 -3.76
CA SER A 134 6.69 8.15 -4.49
C SER A 134 5.30 8.73 -4.75
N HIS A 135 4.30 7.88 -5.02
CA HIS A 135 2.91 8.31 -5.18
C HIS A 135 2.25 8.68 -3.85
N LEU A 136 2.46 7.89 -2.79
CA LEU A 136 1.97 8.21 -1.45
C LEU A 136 2.55 9.53 -0.92
N MET A 137 3.85 9.74 -1.09
CA MET A 137 4.52 10.98 -0.69
C MET A 137 3.96 12.18 -1.46
N ARG A 138 3.70 12.03 -2.77
CA ARG A 138 3.08 13.10 -3.58
C ARG A 138 1.67 13.44 -3.07
N ALA A 139 0.87 12.44 -2.73
CA ALA A 139 -0.47 12.63 -2.18
C ALA A 139 -0.44 13.44 -0.87
N VAL A 140 0.45 13.04 0.05
CA VAL A 140 0.60 13.71 1.35
C VAL A 140 1.12 15.15 1.17
N LYS A 141 2.12 15.37 0.31
CA LYS A 141 2.69 16.70 0.04
C LYS A 141 1.72 17.65 -0.68
N ALA A 142 0.81 17.12 -1.49
CA ALA A 142 -0.18 17.92 -2.20
C ALA A 142 -1.23 18.55 -1.26
N CYS A 143 -1.38 18.01 -0.05
CA CYS A 143 -2.31 18.54 0.95
C CYS A 143 -1.65 19.65 1.77
N THR A 144 -2.02 20.91 1.51
CA THR A 144 -1.58 22.06 2.31
C THR A 144 -2.22 22.00 3.70
N GLY A 145 -1.46 22.12 4.80
CA GLY A 145 -2.03 22.37 6.12
C GLY A 145 -1.33 21.75 7.32
N ALA A 146 -0.58 20.65 7.16
CA ALA A 146 0.29 20.04 8.18
C ALA A 146 1.04 18.83 7.60
N PRO A 147 2.22 18.45 8.12
CA PRO A 147 2.80 17.15 7.81
C PRO A 147 1.91 16.05 8.42
N LEU A 148 1.18 15.39 7.53
CA LEU A 148 0.29 14.26 7.82
C LEU A 148 1.07 13.00 8.26
N ALA A 149 2.27 12.84 7.71
CA ALA A 149 3.32 11.86 8.03
C ALA A 149 4.54 12.12 7.11
N GLY A 150 5.64 11.41 7.34
CA GLY A 150 6.85 11.40 6.52
C GLY A 150 6.84 10.37 5.38
N GLU A 151 7.98 9.74 5.15
CA GLU A 151 8.16 8.75 4.07
C GLU A 151 7.54 7.40 4.46
N ALA A 152 6.80 6.76 3.53
CA ALA A 152 6.33 5.40 3.73
C ALA A 152 7.48 4.38 3.67
N MET A 153 7.44 3.32 4.49
CA MET A 153 8.36 2.19 4.37
C MET A 153 8.09 1.38 3.10
N ALA A 154 9.13 0.77 2.53
CA ALA A 154 9.01 -0.06 1.33
C ALA A 154 8.24 -1.36 1.60
N GLN A 155 8.31 -1.89 2.82
CA GLN A 155 7.67 -3.14 3.20
C GLN A 155 6.19 -2.89 3.55
N MET A 156 5.30 -3.34 2.67
CA MET A 156 3.86 -3.17 2.81
C MET A 156 3.15 -4.52 2.74
N ARG A 157 1.85 -4.53 3.01
CA ARG A 157 1.02 -5.72 2.83
C ARG A 157 -0.35 -5.37 2.28
N PHE A 158 -0.80 -6.17 1.33
CA PHE A 158 -2.20 -6.23 0.95
C PHE A 158 -2.97 -7.01 2.01
N LEU A 159 -4.12 -6.49 2.41
CA LEU A 159 -5.10 -7.20 3.22
C LEU A 159 -6.36 -7.34 2.38
N CYS A 160 -6.77 -8.58 2.13
CA CYS A 160 -8.00 -8.88 1.40
C CYS A 160 -8.98 -9.61 2.32
N TYR A 161 -10.17 -9.04 2.48
CA TYR A 161 -11.28 -9.70 3.17
C TYR A 161 -12.23 -10.21 2.08
N ASN A 162 -12.12 -11.51 1.80
CA ASN A 162 -12.94 -12.22 0.80
C ASN A 162 -14.16 -12.92 1.44
N GLU A 163 -14.24 -12.91 2.76
CA GLU A 163 -15.27 -13.60 3.54
C GLU A 163 -15.93 -12.62 4.52
N ALA A 164 -17.25 -12.75 4.70
CA ALA A 164 -18.00 -11.93 5.63
C ALA A 164 -17.59 -12.26 7.08
N GLY A 165 -17.71 -11.28 7.98
CA GLY A 165 -17.29 -11.39 9.38
C GLY A 165 -15.80 -11.10 9.59
N GLY A 166 -15.03 -10.84 8.54
CA GLY A 166 -13.64 -10.42 8.70
C GLY A 166 -13.52 -9.00 9.23
N GLY A 167 -12.67 -8.80 10.23
CA GLY A 167 -12.44 -7.51 10.87
C GLY A 167 -11.27 -7.59 11.85
N LEU A 168 -11.08 -6.54 12.64
CA LEU A 168 -10.00 -6.49 13.64
C LEU A 168 -10.52 -5.76 14.89
N PRO A 169 -10.43 -6.39 16.09
CA PRO A 169 -10.89 -5.76 17.32
C PRO A 169 -10.09 -4.49 17.65
N PRO A 170 -10.53 -3.69 18.64
CA PRO A 170 -9.79 -2.53 19.13
C PRO A 170 -8.33 -2.84 19.44
N HIS A 171 -7.41 -2.07 18.87
CA HIS A 171 -5.97 -2.18 19.08
C HIS A 171 -5.26 -0.85 18.74
N VAL A 172 -3.95 -0.83 19.00
CA VAL A 172 -3.01 0.16 18.48
C VAL A 172 -2.02 -0.56 17.57
N ASP A 173 -1.43 0.18 16.63
CA ASP A 173 -0.40 -0.38 15.77
C ASP A 173 0.97 -0.34 16.43
N LEU A 174 1.84 -1.28 16.05
CA LEU A 174 3.23 -1.31 16.50
C LEU A 174 4.10 -0.52 15.52
N SER A 175 5.00 0.28 16.07
CA SER A 175 6.07 0.92 15.30
C SER A 175 7.04 -0.11 14.73
N ARG A 176 7.66 0.25 13.61
CA ARG A 176 8.78 -0.46 13.00
C ARG A 176 10.01 0.41 13.00
N THR A 177 11.17 -0.22 12.93
CA THR A 177 12.46 0.46 12.80
C THR A 177 13.08 0.06 11.47
N ASP A 178 13.50 1.05 10.67
CA ASP A 178 14.22 0.78 9.44
C ASP A 178 15.69 0.43 9.69
N LEU A 179 16.43 0.09 8.63
CA LEU A 179 17.86 -0.26 8.71
C LEU A 179 18.75 0.89 9.21
N ASN A 180 18.26 2.13 9.16
CA ASN A 180 18.97 3.32 9.64
C ASN A 180 18.58 3.68 11.09
N GLY A 181 17.78 2.85 11.77
CA GLY A 181 17.31 3.12 13.12
C GLY A 181 16.15 4.11 13.22
N ARG A 182 15.55 4.54 12.09
CA ARG A 182 14.40 5.45 12.11
C ARG A 182 13.14 4.68 12.47
N VAL A 183 12.37 5.22 13.42
CA VAL A 183 11.16 4.57 13.94
C VAL A 183 9.93 5.16 13.25
N THR A 184 9.05 4.30 12.75
CA THR A 184 7.78 4.74 12.16
C THR A 184 6.84 5.28 13.23
N THR A 185 6.09 6.31 12.86
CA THR A 185 5.18 7.02 13.75
C THR A 185 3.72 6.87 13.32
N HIS A 186 3.47 6.57 12.04
CA HIS A 186 2.12 6.50 11.46
C HIS A 186 1.87 5.21 10.71
N THR A 187 0.61 4.79 10.70
CA THR A 187 0.09 3.78 9.78
C THR A 187 -0.57 4.48 8.60
N PHE A 188 -0.43 3.93 7.40
CA PHE A 188 -1.27 4.27 6.27
C PHE A 188 -2.11 3.09 5.79
N ILE A 189 -3.29 3.40 5.27
CA ILE A 189 -4.20 2.47 4.60
C ILE A 189 -4.64 3.11 3.30
N LEU A 190 -4.26 2.53 2.16
CA LEU A 190 -4.79 2.87 0.84
C LEU A 190 -5.86 1.85 0.47
N TYR A 191 -7.11 2.29 0.38
CA TYR A 191 -8.22 1.43 -0.01
C TYR A 191 -8.22 1.22 -1.53
N LEU A 192 -8.36 -0.04 -1.96
CA LEU A 192 -8.37 -0.44 -3.37
C LEU A 192 -9.76 -0.86 -3.83
N THR A 193 -10.70 -1.14 -2.93
CA THR A 193 -12.11 -1.36 -3.26
C THR A 193 -13.01 -0.28 -2.66
N ASN A 194 -14.21 -0.15 -3.23
CA ASN A 194 -15.29 0.64 -2.66
C ASN A 194 -16.18 -0.28 -1.84
N ASN A 195 -16.44 0.07 -0.57
CA ASN A 195 -17.42 -0.62 0.25
C ASN A 195 -18.40 0.42 0.79
N CYS A 196 -19.66 0.32 0.41
CA CYS A 196 -20.70 1.21 0.92
C CYS A 196 -21.28 0.75 2.27
N ILE A 197 -21.05 -0.50 2.68
CA ILE A 197 -21.60 -1.09 3.90
C ILE A 197 -20.57 -2.02 4.54
N GLY A 198 -20.30 -1.81 5.85
CA GLY A 198 -19.37 -2.62 6.63
C GLY A 198 -17.89 -2.42 6.27
N GLY A 199 -17.02 -2.99 7.10
CA GLY A 199 -15.58 -2.92 6.88
C GLY A 199 -14.95 -1.54 7.12
N GLU A 200 -15.61 -0.62 7.80
CA GLU A 200 -15.05 0.70 8.10
C GLU A 200 -13.86 0.61 9.06
N THR A 201 -12.90 1.51 8.91
CA THR A 201 -11.87 1.73 9.93
C THR A 201 -12.38 2.79 10.90
N VAL A 202 -12.45 2.45 12.18
CA VAL A 202 -12.99 3.35 13.21
C VAL A 202 -11.85 3.78 14.13
N LEU A 203 -11.66 5.09 14.24
CA LEU A 203 -10.73 5.69 15.21
C LEU A 203 -11.49 5.91 16.52
N LEU A 204 -10.95 5.40 17.61
CA LEU A 204 -11.60 5.33 18.91
C LEU A 204 -11.01 6.35 19.88
N GLN A 205 -11.80 6.78 20.85
CA GLN A 205 -11.33 7.66 21.92
C GLN A 205 -10.31 6.95 22.84
N ARG A 206 -10.49 5.65 23.05
CA ARG A 206 -9.61 4.77 23.84
C ARG A 206 -9.96 3.31 23.57
N LEU A 207 -9.04 2.39 23.85
CA LEU A 207 -9.22 0.96 23.60
C LEU A 207 -10.38 0.35 24.39
N THR A 208 -10.59 0.78 25.63
CA THR A 208 -11.55 0.16 26.55
C THR A 208 -12.99 0.64 26.37
N GLU A 209 -13.22 1.81 25.78
CA GLU A 209 -14.55 2.44 25.80
C GLU A 209 -15.22 2.61 24.44
N GLY A 210 -14.66 2.07 23.35
CA GLY A 210 -15.35 1.83 22.08
C GLY A 210 -15.98 3.05 21.37
N ARG A 211 -15.98 4.25 21.96
CA ARG A 211 -16.58 5.44 21.40
C ARG A 211 -15.79 5.85 20.16
N ALA A 212 -16.46 5.82 19.02
CA ALA A 212 -15.92 6.31 17.77
C ALA A 212 -15.72 7.84 17.83
N LEU A 213 -14.51 8.28 17.53
CA LEU A 213 -14.20 9.68 17.22
C LEU A 213 -14.37 9.96 15.73
N ALA A 214 -14.00 8.99 14.90
CA ALA A 214 -14.13 9.06 13.45
C ALA A 214 -14.38 7.67 12.86
N THR A 215 -15.10 7.62 11.75
CA THR A 215 -15.32 6.40 10.97
C THR A 215 -14.90 6.68 9.53
N VAL A 216 -14.13 5.77 8.94
CA VAL A 216 -13.60 5.89 7.60
C VAL A 216 -14.10 4.72 6.76
N GLU A 217 -15.01 5.02 5.85
CA GLU A 217 -15.51 4.08 4.87
C GLU A 217 -14.43 3.72 3.84
N PRO A 218 -14.30 2.45 3.45
CA PRO A 218 -13.43 2.05 2.35
C PRO A 218 -13.91 2.66 1.02
N ARG A 219 -13.09 3.52 0.45
CA ARG A 219 -13.33 4.12 -0.87
C ARG A 219 -12.07 3.94 -1.70
N ARG A 220 -12.18 3.35 -2.89
CA ARG A 220 -11.04 3.13 -3.78
C ARG A 220 -10.30 4.45 -4.03
N GLY A 221 -8.99 4.45 -3.82
CA GLY A 221 -8.15 5.65 -3.94
C GLY A 221 -8.08 6.53 -2.70
N ARG A 222 -8.84 6.22 -1.63
CA ARG A 222 -8.73 6.91 -0.34
C ARG A 222 -7.48 6.44 0.40
N LEU A 223 -6.65 7.38 0.81
CA LEU A 223 -5.50 7.15 1.67
C LEU A 223 -5.81 7.66 3.08
N LEU A 224 -5.98 6.76 4.04
CA LEU A 224 -6.09 7.06 5.46
C LEU A 224 -4.71 7.01 6.11
N VAL A 225 -4.35 8.02 6.90
CA VAL A 225 -3.11 8.10 7.68
C VAL A 225 -3.44 8.47 9.13
N PHE A 226 -2.86 7.75 10.09
CA PHE A 226 -3.06 8.00 11.51
C PHE A 226 -1.85 7.57 12.35
N PRO A 227 -1.58 8.21 13.49
CA PRO A 227 -0.49 7.81 14.37
C PRO A 227 -0.65 6.36 14.87
N HIS A 228 0.45 5.61 15.02
CA HIS A 228 0.40 4.23 15.51
C HIS A 228 -0.28 4.10 16.88
N ALA A 229 -0.12 5.12 17.73
CA ALA A 229 -0.73 5.18 19.06
C ALA A 229 -2.25 5.38 19.02
N CYS A 230 -2.85 5.69 17.87
CA CYS A 230 -4.30 5.88 17.75
C CYS A 230 -5.04 4.57 18.02
N PRO A 231 -5.90 4.51 19.05
CA PRO A 231 -6.80 3.39 19.25
C PRO A 231 -7.75 3.27 18.06
N HIS A 232 -7.83 2.09 17.44
CA HIS A 232 -8.67 1.89 16.28
C HIS A 232 -9.14 0.44 16.15
N LEU A 233 -10.16 0.21 15.33
CA LEU A 233 -10.66 -1.11 14.95
C LEU A 233 -11.01 -1.15 13.46
N ALA A 234 -11.12 -2.35 12.91
CA ALA A 234 -11.77 -2.58 11.62
C ALA A 234 -13.11 -3.27 11.87
N ARG A 235 -14.22 -2.61 11.52
CA ARG A 235 -15.55 -3.22 11.59
C ARG A 235 -15.60 -4.47 10.70
N LEU A 236 -16.51 -5.36 11.05
CA LEU A 236 -16.74 -6.57 10.28
C LEU A 236 -17.15 -6.21 8.85
N VAL A 237 -16.53 -6.86 7.88
CA VAL A 237 -16.96 -6.81 6.48
C VAL A 237 -18.21 -7.66 6.35
N VAL A 238 -19.30 -7.09 5.81
CA VAL A 238 -20.54 -7.82 5.52
C VAL A 238 -20.50 -8.37 4.09
N ALA A 239 -21.39 -9.29 3.75
CA ALA A 239 -21.38 -9.96 2.44
C ALA A 239 -21.48 -8.96 1.27
N GLU A 240 -22.29 -7.92 1.42
CA GLU A 240 -22.50 -6.84 0.44
C GLU A 240 -21.29 -5.90 0.30
N GLY A 241 -20.36 -5.95 1.26
CA GLY A 241 -19.11 -5.18 1.27
C GLY A 241 -17.90 -5.98 0.79
N LEU A 242 -18.10 -7.18 0.23
CA LEU A 242 -17.00 -8.01 -0.28
C LEU A 242 -16.72 -7.74 -1.76
N PRO A 243 -15.44 -7.87 -2.20
CA PRO A 243 -14.25 -7.97 -1.36
C PRO A 243 -13.83 -6.60 -0.79
N LYS A 244 -13.25 -6.61 0.42
CA LYS A 244 -12.52 -5.43 0.93
C LYS A 244 -11.03 -5.63 0.67
N LEU A 245 -10.46 -4.85 -0.25
CA LEU A 245 -9.03 -4.85 -0.55
C LEU A 245 -8.38 -3.53 -0.15
N LEU A 246 -7.25 -3.61 0.54
CA LEU A 246 -6.43 -2.46 0.89
C LEU A 246 -4.94 -2.78 0.92
N LEU A 247 -4.12 -1.76 0.71
CA LEU A 247 -2.70 -1.76 0.96
C LEU A 247 -2.43 -1.05 2.29
N ARG A 248 -1.74 -1.72 3.21
CA ARG A 248 -1.32 -1.16 4.50
C ARG A 248 0.21 -1.12 4.57
N GLY A 249 0.73 -0.04 5.13
CA GLY A 249 2.13 0.04 5.56
C GLY A 249 2.33 1.07 6.65
N GLU A 250 3.58 1.34 6.95
CA GLU A 250 4.01 2.26 7.99
C GLU A 250 4.70 3.48 7.38
N MET A 251 4.65 4.64 8.05
CA MET A 251 5.29 5.89 7.64
C MET A 251 6.11 6.47 8.79
N LEU A 252 7.23 7.10 8.44
CA LEU A 252 8.12 7.84 9.34
C LEU A 252 7.47 9.10 9.90
#